data_AF-A0A553FRX4-F1
#
_entry.id   AF-A0A553FRX4-F1
#
_cell.length_a   1.000
_cell.length_b   1.000
_cell.length_c   1.000
_cell.angle_alpha   90.00
_cell.angle_beta   90.00
_cell.angle_gamma   90.00
#
_symmetry.space_group_name_H-M   'P 1'
#
loop_
_entity.id
_entity.type
_entity.pdbx_description
1 polymer ?
#
loop_
_entity_poly.entity_id
_entity_poly.type
_entity_poly.pdbx_seq_one_letter_code
_entity_poly.pdbx_strand_id
1 'polypeptide(L)'
;MKRINYLLSFMALAAMMITTGCDDGDDSGPTIQEQQLAAVLGTWATQSTSDVKLDTDDAPGDWSGFSITFNNQNGVVATGIPPESEVFSLTSFETTGNSASQFQLIFNGASAESALLSISGNTMELSFTLSSDTDQLGARVNSVEGDWTFSLTKTE
;
A
#
# COMPACT_ATOMS: atom_id res chain seq x y z
N MET A 1 50.96 -59.41 7.50
CA MET A 1 49.94 -58.37 7.80
C MET A 1 50.43 -57.00 7.31
N LYS A 2 50.34 -56.70 6.00
CA LYS A 2 50.83 -55.42 5.42
C LYS A 2 50.05 -54.99 4.14
N ARG A 3 48.73 -55.20 4.07
CA ARG A 3 47.93 -54.85 2.87
C ARG A 3 46.53 -54.29 3.15
N ILE A 4 46.28 -53.74 4.33
CA ILE A 4 44.96 -53.18 4.71
C ILE A 4 44.98 -51.65 4.86
N ASN A 5 46.13 -50.98 4.66
CA ASN A 5 46.22 -49.53 4.83
C ASN A 5 46.02 -48.69 3.56
N TYR A 6 45.74 -49.30 2.40
CA TYR A 6 45.53 -48.55 1.14
C TYR A 6 44.07 -48.57 0.63
N LEU A 7 43.18 -49.28 1.32
CA LEU A 7 41.74 -49.30 0.99
C LEU A 7 40.93 -48.23 1.74
N LEU A 8 41.46 -47.71 2.86
CA LEU A 8 40.80 -46.64 3.62
C LEU A 8 41.02 -45.24 3.01
N SER A 9 42.10 -45.03 2.26
CA SER A 9 42.47 -43.71 1.71
C SER A 9 41.80 -43.38 0.37
N PHE A 10 41.17 -44.34 -0.30
CA PHE A 10 40.40 -44.09 -1.53
C PHE A 10 38.89 -43.93 -1.28
N MET A 11 38.39 -44.39 -0.13
CA MET A 11 36.98 -44.25 0.26
C MET A 11 36.70 -42.92 0.99
N ALA A 12 37.74 -42.23 1.46
CA ALA A 12 37.63 -40.91 2.08
C ALA A 12 37.57 -39.74 1.08
N LEU A 13 37.86 -39.97 -0.21
CA LEU A 13 37.91 -38.89 -1.22
C LEU A 13 36.69 -38.82 -2.16
N ALA A 14 35.74 -39.76 -2.04
CA ALA A 14 34.56 -39.85 -2.92
C ALA A 14 33.22 -39.54 -2.22
N ALA A 15 33.23 -39.19 -0.93
CA ALA A 15 32.03 -38.97 -0.12
C ALA A 15 31.76 -37.48 0.25
N MET A 16 32.55 -36.53 -0.25
CA MET A 16 32.31 -35.09 -0.03
C MET A 16 31.86 -34.32 -1.29
N MET A 17 31.56 -35.02 -2.40
CA MET A 17 30.88 -34.43 -3.56
C MET A 17 29.37 -34.77 -3.58
N ILE A 18 28.70 -34.76 -2.41
CA ILE A 18 27.23 -34.94 -2.32
C ILE A 18 26.62 -34.02 -1.25
N THR A 19 26.97 -32.72 -1.26
CA THR A 19 26.17 -31.68 -0.57
C THR A 19 25.82 -30.48 -1.44
N THR A 20 25.91 -30.62 -2.77
CA THR A 20 25.09 -29.77 -3.66
C THR A 20 23.77 -30.48 -3.91
N GLY A 21 22.70 -30.02 -3.27
CA GLY A 21 21.32 -30.35 -3.65
C GLY A 21 20.35 -30.45 -2.47
N CYS A 22 19.27 -29.67 -2.55
CA CYS A 22 18.21 -29.37 -1.57
C CYS A 22 18.56 -28.30 -0.53
N ASP A 23 17.79 -27.23 -0.36
CA ASP A 23 16.55 -26.80 -1.02
C ASP A 23 16.29 -25.35 -0.57
N ASP A 24 15.88 -24.48 -1.50
CA ASP A 24 15.18 -23.20 -1.32
C ASP A 24 15.33 -22.50 0.04
N GLY A 25 16.52 -21.94 0.27
CA GLY A 25 16.76 -20.95 1.32
C GLY A 25 16.25 -19.56 0.94
N ASP A 26 15.15 -19.49 0.19
CA ASP A 26 14.35 -18.29 0.03
C ASP A 26 13.65 -18.05 1.37
N ASP A 27 14.42 -17.60 2.36
CA ASP A 27 13.92 -16.62 3.32
C ASP A 27 13.74 -15.32 2.52
N SER A 28 12.88 -15.40 1.51
CA SER A 28 12.46 -14.30 0.67
C SER A 28 11.69 -13.41 1.61
N GLY A 29 12.39 -12.41 2.15
CA GLY A 29 11.76 -11.36 2.95
C GLY A 29 10.51 -10.83 2.24
N PRO A 30 9.61 -10.18 2.97
CA PRO A 30 8.29 -9.82 2.46
C PRO A 30 8.41 -9.12 1.11
N THR A 31 7.58 -9.54 0.16
CA THR A 31 7.48 -8.92 -1.16
C THR A 31 7.15 -7.44 -1.01
N ILE A 32 7.45 -6.64 -2.05
CA ILE A 32 7.11 -5.21 -2.03
C ILE A 32 5.61 -4.99 -1.83
N GLN A 33 4.77 -5.85 -2.41
CA GLN A 33 3.32 -5.81 -2.25
C GLN A 33 2.90 -6.07 -0.80
N GLU A 34 3.51 -7.05 -0.13
CA GLU A 34 3.26 -7.30 1.30
C GLU A 34 3.71 -6.12 2.18
N GLN A 35 4.83 -5.48 1.83
CA GLN A 35 5.29 -4.29 2.53
C GLN A 35 4.38 -3.08 2.31
N GLN A 36 3.87 -2.86 1.09
CA GLN A 36 2.89 -1.81 0.77
C GLN A 36 1.59 -2.01 1.54
N LEU A 37 1.06 -3.24 1.52
CA LEU A 37 -0.13 -3.59 2.28
C LEU A 37 0.11 -3.33 3.77
N ALA A 38 1.19 -3.84 4.35
CA ALA A 38 1.52 -3.60 5.75
C ALA A 38 1.66 -2.11 6.10
N ALA A 39 2.21 -1.29 5.18
CA ALA A 39 2.36 0.15 5.38
C ALA A 39 1.01 0.88 5.44
N VAL A 40 0.07 0.55 4.54
CA VAL A 40 -1.24 1.25 4.46
C VAL A 40 -2.23 0.79 5.53
N LEU A 41 -2.13 -0.45 6.02
CA LEU A 41 -3.08 -0.99 6.99
C LEU A 41 -3.23 -0.12 8.25
N GLY A 42 -4.48 0.01 8.69
CA GLY A 42 -4.88 0.80 9.85
C GLY A 42 -5.78 1.98 9.50
N THR A 43 -6.03 2.81 10.49
CA THR A 43 -6.86 4.01 10.37
C THR A 43 -5.97 5.24 10.27
N TRP A 44 -6.31 6.11 9.32
CA TRP A 44 -5.62 7.35 9.02
C TRP A 44 -6.64 8.48 9.06
N ALA A 45 -6.35 9.55 9.79
CA ALA A 45 -7.28 10.65 9.99
C ALA A 45 -6.59 11.99 9.77
N THR A 46 -7.38 12.98 9.35
CA THR A 46 -6.95 14.38 9.40
C THR A 46 -6.73 14.81 10.84
N GLN A 47 -5.77 15.71 11.04
CA GLN A 47 -5.53 16.39 12.31
C GLN A 47 -6.15 17.79 12.31
N SER A 48 -6.37 18.37 11.13
CA SER A 48 -6.96 19.68 10.92
C SER A 48 -7.81 19.74 9.65
N THR A 49 -8.65 20.77 9.52
CA THR A 49 -9.43 21.01 8.29
C THR A 49 -8.57 21.39 7.09
N SER A 50 -7.38 21.95 7.31
CA SER A 50 -6.45 22.37 6.25
C SER A 50 -5.58 21.22 5.74
N ASP A 51 -5.77 20.01 6.26
CA ASP A 51 -5.07 18.81 5.83
C ASP A 51 -5.63 18.24 4.53
N VAL A 52 -6.76 18.77 4.05
CA VAL A 52 -7.37 18.39 2.78
C VAL A 52 -7.32 19.59 1.83
N LYS A 53 -6.77 19.35 0.64
CA LYS A 53 -6.58 20.36 -0.39
C LYS A 53 -7.31 20.00 -1.68
N LEU A 54 -7.85 21.01 -2.35
CA LEU A 54 -8.37 20.96 -3.71
C LEU A 54 -7.60 21.95 -4.58
N ASP A 55 -6.92 21.47 -5.61
CA ASP A 55 -6.08 22.21 -6.58
C ASP A 55 -4.92 23.05 -6.02
N THR A 56 -4.90 23.34 -4.71
CA THR A 56 -3.87 23.94 -3.84
C THR A 56 -4.48 24.65 -2.62
N ASP A 57 -5.77 24.99 -2.70
CA ASP A 57 -6.51 25.67 -1.63
C ASP A 57 -7.08 24.67 -0.61
N ASP A 58 -7.49 25.17 0.56
CA ASP A 58 -8.25 24.34 1.52
C ASP A 58 -9.50 23.81 0.84
N ALA A 59 -9.70 22.50 0.93
CA ALA A 59 -10.89 21.87 0.37
C ALA A 59 -12.16 22.43 1.02
N PRO A 60 -13.25 22.59 0.26
CA PRO A 60 -14.52 23.00 0.83
C PRO A 60 -15.02 21.96 1.86
N GLY A 61 -15.66 22.45 2.92
CA GLY A 61 -16.28 21.62 3.96
C GLY A 61 -15.43 21.40 5.20
N ASP A 62 -16.03 20.76 6.22
CA ASP A 62 -15.36 20.45 7.49
C ASP A 62 -14.79 19.02 7.48
N TRP A 63 -13.48 18.93 7.22
CA TRP A 63 -12.74 17.69 7.19
C TRP A 63 -12.14 17.27 8.54
N SER A 64 -12.42 17.97 9.64
CA SER A 64 -11.79 17.70 10.95
C SER A 64 -12.11 16.31 11.55
N GLY A 65 -13.18 15.67 11.06
CA GLY A 65 -13.57 14.31 11.45
C GLY A 65 -13.25 13.24 10.41
N PHE A 66 -12.55 13.60 9.33
CA PHE A 66 -12.30 12.68 8.23
C PHE A 66 -11.31 11.58 8.66
N SER A 67 -11.67 10.33 8.35
CA SER A 67 -10.76 9.20 8.48
C SER A 67 -11.00 8.14 7.43
N ILE A 68 -9.93 7.45 7.03
CA ILE A 68 -9.95 6.30 6.15
C ILE A 68 -9.30 5.10 6.84
N THR A 69 -9.96 3.96 6.80
CA THR A 69 -9.47 2.71 7.40
C THR A 69 -9.25 1.67 6.33
N PHE A 70 -8.02 1.16 6.25
CA PHE A 70 -7.63 0.07 5.36
C PHE A 70 -7.48 -1.22 6.16
N ASN A 71 -8.13 -2.29 5.70
CA ASN A 71 -8.10 -3.60 6.35
C ASN A 71 -7.36 -4.66 5.54
N ASN A 72 -7.01 -5.76 6.22
CA ASN A 72 -6.20 -6.86 5.67
C ASN A 72 -6.93 -7.74 4.65
N GLN A 73 -8.23 -7.52 4.43
CA GLN A 73 -9.04 -8.19 3.41
C GLN A 73 -9.22 -7.30 2.17
N ASN A 74 -8.36 -6.30 1.99
CA ASN A 74 -8.46 -5.29 0.93
C ASN A 74 -9.74 -4.46 0.97
N GLY A 75 -10.40 -4.39 2.13
CA GLY A 75 -11.54 -3.51 2.35
C GLY A 75 -11.10 -2.14 2.86
N VAL A 76 -11.86 -1.13 2.46
CA VAL A 76 -11.60 0.26 2.83
C VAL A 76 -12.90 0.94 3.23
N VAL A 77 -12.83 1.78 4.26
CA VAL A 77 -13.97 2.57 4.73
C VAL A 77 -13.51 3.98 5.00
N ALA A 78 -14.18 4.97 4.39
CA ALA A 78 -13.99 6.38 4.67
C ALA A 78 -15.19 6.92 5.48
N THR A 79 -14.93 7.75 6.48
CA THR A 79 -15.93 8.38 7.35
C THR A 79 -15.60 9.85 7.58
N GLY A 80 -16.56 10.64 8.05
CA GLY A 80 -16.36 12.07 8.29
C GLY A 80 -16.18 12.88 7.02
N ILE A 81 -16.71 12.39 5.90
CA ILE A 81 -16.75 13.09 4.62
C ILE A 81 -17.80 14.21 4.73
N PRO A 82 -17.47 15.46 4.39
CA PRO A 82 -18.45 16.53 4.33
C PRO A 82 -19.60 16.19 3.37
N PRO A 83 -20.87 16.43 3.75
CA PRO A 83 -22.03 16.11 2.91
C PRO A 83 -21.99 16.69 1.48
N GLU A 84 -21.29 17.81 1.32
CA GLU A 84 -21.09 18.53 0.07
C GLU A 84 -19.97 17.95 -0.83
N SER A 85 -19.16 17.02 -0.30
CA SER A 85 -17.92 16.55 -0.94
C SER A 85 -17.91 15.04 -1.06
N GLU A 86 -18.89 14.43 -1.75
CA GLU A 86 -18.91 13.00 -2.11
C GLU A 86 -17.71 12.62 -3.01
N VAL A 87 -16.52 12.59 -2.39
CA VAL A 87 -15.19 12.45 -2.97
C VAL A 87 -14.67 11.03 -2.74
N PHE A 88 -15.36 10.22 -1.94
CA PHE A 88 -15.02 8.82 -1.70
C PHE A 88 -16.27 7.94 -1.77
N SER A 89 -16.27 7.01 -2.73
CA SER A 89 -17.18 5.86 -2.74
C SER A 89 -16.33 4.60 -2.83
N LEU A 90 -15.70 4.25 -1.72
CA LEU A 90 -14.68 3.20 -1.64
C LEU A 90 -15.22 1.96 -0.93
N THR A 91 -14.94 0.78 -1.49
CA THR A 91 -15.26 -0.51 -0.87
C THR A 91 -14.07 -1.45 -0.84
N SER A 92 -13.23 -1.41 -1.88
CA SER A 92 -11.99 -2.18 -1.96
C SER A 92 -10.82 -1.37 -2.48
N PHE A 93 -9.61 -1.86 -2.24
CA PHE A 93 -8.37 -1.29 -2.74
C PHE A 93 -7.36 -2.39 -3.15
N GLU A 94 -6.45 -2.05 -4.04
CA GLU A 94 -5.27 -2.86 -4.38
C GLU A 94 -4.03 -1.98 -4.40
N THR A 95 -2.88 -2.50 -3.98
CA THR A 95 -1.61 -1.77 -3.99
C THR A 95 -0.78 -2.12 -5.23
N THR A 96 -0.22 -1.13 -5.91
CA THR A 96 0.70 -1.33 -7.04
C THR A 96 1.88 -0.38 -6.99
N GLY A 97 3.04 -0.83 -7.48
CA GLY A 97 4.28 -0.06 -7.51
C GLY A 97 5.47 -0.86 -7.00
N ASN A 98 6.65 -0.23 -7.05
CA ASN A 98 7.93 -0.88 -6.75
C ASN A 98 8.58 -0.35 -5.46
N SER A 99 7.85 0.39 -4.63
CA SER A 99 8.30 0.93 -3.34
C SER A 99 7.25 0.74 -2.26
N ALA A 100 7.69 0.47 -1.03
CA ALA A 100 6.82 0.35 0.15
C ALA A 100 6.41 1.71 0.74
N SER A 101 7.14 2.79 0.43
CA SER A 101 6.88 4.15 0.94
C SER A 101 6.19 5.07 -0.07
N GLN A 102 6.20 4.70 -1.35
CA GLN A 102 5.58 5.46 -2.45
C GLN A 102 4.98 4.48 -3.45
N PHE A 103 3.66 4.42 -3.51
CA PHE A 103 2.94 3.46 -4.34
C PHE A 103 1.56 3.98 -4.71
N GLN A 104 0.84 3.22 -5.51
CA GLN A 104 -0.49 3.56 -5.98
C GLN A 104 -1.53 2.65 -5.34
N LEU A 105 -2.69 3.22 -5.05
CA LEU A 105 -3.90 2.50 -4.67
C LEU A 105 -4.85 2.48 -5.86
N ILE A 106 -5.31 1.30 -6.24
CA ILE A 106 -6.38 1.12 -7.22
C ILE A 106 -7.65 0.82 -6.43
N PHE A 107 -8.63 1.73 -6.46
CA PHE A 107 -9.87 1.57 -5.73
C PHE A 107 -10.94 0.85 -6.55
N ASN A 108 -11.72 -0.03 -5.92
CA ASN A 108 -12.83 -0.76 -6.54
C ASN A 108 -12.48 -1.50 -7.85
N GLY A 109 -11.21 -1.82 -8.09
CA GLY A 109 -10.74 -2.44 -9.33
C GLY A 109 -10.76 -1.53 -10.57
N ALA A 110 -10.98 -0.22 -10.41
CA ALA A 110 -10.96 0.75 -11.50
C ALA A 110 -9.52 1.11 -11.87
N SER A 111 -8.91 0.35 -12.79
CA SER A 111 -7.50 0.53 -13.19
C SER A 111 -7.20 1.84 -13.91
N ALA A 112 -8.22 2.59 -14.32
CA ALA A 112 -8.04 3.88 -14.97
C ALA A 112 -7.59 4.98 -13.98
N GLU A 113 -7.78 4.76 -12.68
CA GLU A 113 -7.81 5.83 -11.68
C GLU A 113 -7.19 5.34 -10.37
N SER A 114 -5.89 5.57 -10.26
CA SER A 114 -5.14 5.26 -9.06
C SER A 114 -4.90 6.50 -8.23
N ALA A 115 -4.95 6.35 -6.91
CA ALA A 115 -4.47 7.37 -6.00
C ALA A 115 -2.99 7.13 -5.70
N LEU A 116 -2.18 8.17 -5.80
CA LEU A 116 -0.79 8.13 -5.35
C LEU A 116 -0.77 8.20 -3.83
N LEU A 117 0.05 7.36 -3.23
CA LEU A 117 0.22 7.25 -1.79
C LEU A 117 1.70 7.43 -1.43
N SER A 118 1.98 8.30 -0.48
CA SER A 118 3.29 8.38 0.17
C SER A 118 3.15 8.22 1.68
N ILE A 119 3.91 7.29 2.27
CA ILE A 119 3.92 7.04 3.71
C ILE A 119 5.30 7.31 4.27
N SER A 120 5.35 8.09 5.36
CA SER A 120 6.55 8.41 6.12
C SER A 120 6.24 8.29 7.61
N GLY A 121 6.64 7.18 8.23
CA GLY A 121 6.31 6.90 9.63
C GLY A 121 4.80 6.85 9.87
N ASN A 122 4.28 7.79 10.68
CA ASN A 122 2.86 7.87 11.02
C ASN A 122 2.09 8.87 10.14
N THR A 123 2.73 9.45 9.12
CA THR A 123 2.07 10.37 8.19
C THR A 123 1.89 9.73 6.82
N MET A 124 0.75 10.00 6.20
CA MET A 124 0.37 9.55 4.87
C MET A 124 -0.07 10.77 4.05
N GLU A 125 0.42 10.87 2.83
CA GLU A 125 -0.14 11.75 1.81
C GLU A 125 -0.84 10.88 0.76
N LEU A 126 -2.12 11.14 0.52
CA LEU A 126 -2.94 10.49 -0.48
C LEU A 126 -3.39 11.55 -1.50
N SER A 127 -3.08 11.36 -2.78
CA SER A 127 -3.45 12.32 -3.83
C SER A 127 -4.05 11.64 -5.06
N PHE A 128 -5.09 12.25 -5.63
CA PHE A 128 -5.74 11.78 -6.86
C PHE A 128 -6.46 12.93 -7.56
N THR A 129 -6.78 12.77 -8.83
CA THR A 129 -7.47 13.77 -9.65
C THR A 129 -8.87 13.29 -9.98
N LEU A 130 -9.89 14.03 -9.52
CA LEU A 130 -11.28 13.82 -9.93
C LEU A 130 -11.56 14.63 -11.21
N SER A 131 -12.14 13.99 -12.24
CA SER A 131 -12.55 14.68 -13.47
C SER A 131 -14.04 14.47 -13.77
N SER A 132 -14.67 15.39 -14.49
CA SER A 132 -16.11 15.31 -14.82
C SER A 132 -16.50 14.11 -15.69
N ASP A 133 -15.53 13.54 -16.42
CA ASP A 133 -15.73 12.39 -17.33
C ASP A 133 -15.55 11.04 -16.66
N THR A 134 -15.29 11.05 -15.35
CA THR A 134 -14.95 9.85 -14.60
C THR A 134 -16.02 9.58 -13.56
N ASP A 135 -16.55 8.34 -13.52
CA ASP A 135 -17.42 7.81 -12.45
C ASP A 135 -16.66 7.67 -11.10
N GLN A 136 -15.62 8.49 -10.90
CA GLN A 136 -14.77 8.45 -9.74
C GLN A 136 -15.56 8.78 -8.50
N LEU A 137 -15.52 7.84 -7.57
CA LEU A 137 -15.81 8.05 -6.17
C LEU A 137 -17.20 8.63 -5.83
N GLY A 138 -18.15 8.59 -6.78
CA GLY A 138 -19.53 9.02 -6.57
C GLY A 138 -19.79 10.51 -6.78
N ALA A 139 -18.88 11.27 -7.39
CA ALA A 139 -19.02 12.72 -7.55
C ALA A 139 -20.28 13.13 -8.33
N ARG A 140 -21.20 13.87 -7.67
CA ARG A 140 -22.46 14.36 -8.28
C ARG A 140 -22.47 15.85 -8.66
N VAL A 141 -21.38 16.59 -8.49
CA VAL A 141 -21.34 18.05 -8.75
C VAL A 141 -19.98 18.52 -9.27
N ASN A 142 -19.99 19.53 -10.15
CA ASN A 142 -18.78 20.20 -10.67
C ASN A 142 -17.89 20.82 -9.56
N SER A 143 -18.35 20.88 -8.31
CA SER A 143 -17.65 21.50 -7.18
C SER A 143 -16.60 20.60 -6.52
N VAL A 144 -16.45 19.35 -6.98
CA VAL A 144 -15.46 18.39 -6.44
C VAL A 144 -14.44 17.93 -7.49
N GLU A 145 -14.49 18.50 -8.70
CA GLU A 145 -13.48 18.26 -9.74
C GLU A 145 -12.16 18.95 -9.37
N GLY A 146 -11.04 18.27 -9.62
CA GLY A 146 -9.70 18.82 -9.41
C GLY A 146 -8.75 17.83 -8.74
N ASP A 147 -7.56 18.35 -8.41
CA ASP A 147 -6.51 17.61 -7.72
C ASP A 147 -6.76 17.62 -6.21
N TRP A 148 -7.05 16.45 -5.66
CA TRP A 148 -7.24 16.25 -4.24
C TRP A 148 -5.96 15.78 -3.57
N THR A 149 -5.63 16.36 -2.42
CA THR A 149 -4.54 15.90 -1.57
C THR A 149 -5.00 15.82 -0.12
N PHE A 150 -4.79 14.67 0.51
CA PHE A 150 -5.11 14.39 1.90
C PHE A 150 -3.82 14.13 2.68
N SER A 151 -3.56 14.96 3.68
CA SER A 151 -2.50 14.76 4.67
C SER A 151 -3.09 14.09 5.90
N LEU A 152 -2.76 12.82 6.11
CA LEU A 152 -3.36 11.99 7.15
C LEU A 152 -2.31 11.52 8.15
N THR A 153 -2.74 11.33 9.39
CA THR A 153 -1.91 10.74 10.45
C THR A 153 -2.53 9.44 10.92
N LYS A 154 -1.70 8.43 11.13
CA LYS A 154 -2.13 7.13 11.65
C LYS A 154 -2.67 7.31 13.07
N THR A 155 -3.90 6.85 13.29
CA THR A 155 -4.51 6.84 14.62
C THR A 155 -4.16 5.52 15.31
N GLU A 156 -3.72 5.58 16.57
CA GLU A 156 -3.42 4.40 17.39
C GLU A 156 -4.66 3.61 17.79
#